data_AF-A0A944C7D3-F1
#
_entry.id   AF-A0A944C7D3-F1
#
_cell.length_a   1.000
_cell.length_b   1.000
_cell.length_c   1.000
_cell.angle_alpha   90.00
_cell.angle_beta   90.00
_cell.angle_gamma   90.00
#
_symmetry.space_group_name_H-M   'P 1'
#
loop_
_entity.id
_entity.type
_entity.pdbx_description
1 polymer ?
#
loop_
_entity_poly.entity_id
_entity_poly.type
_entity_poly.pdbx_seq_one_letter_code
_entity_poly.pdbx_strand_id
1 'polypeptide(L)'
;MNAKDIVSREFEVVKRGGYDAAQVDTFLRDVSVEFKKLRNENEELEKKLEVLAEKIREYRKDEDALRDALLIAKKQGIAVVNEAKEEAEKINKEAKEKADKTIKDADALSAKKKEIAEKNLADANAKAKQIVDDANAKSEEIHTIMMQRTEREQIVLQRTRKEVTEYTNKIIAAYNAHIENIKTIPAQCENEFVIDTAKEVESRKPEESAFAKKPAPAPAAPKSTPAPAPKAAEPAPAPAPKAEEPAPAPV
;
A
#
# COMPACT_ATOMS: atom_id res chain seq x y z
N MET A 1 75.20 30.70 -84.62
CA MET A 1 76.00 29.70 -85.36
C MET A 1 75.39 28.34 -85.06
N ASN A 2 74.80 27.70 -86.05
CA ASN A 2 74.24 26.35 -85.96
C ASN A 2 75.28 25.33 -86.50
N ALA A 3 75.00 24.03 -86.34
CA ALA A 3 75.90 22.98 -86.80
C ALA A 3 76.26 23.08 -88.31
N LYS A 4 75.34 23.55 -89.16
CA LYS A 4 75.60 23.79 -90.59
C LYS A 4 76.55 24.98 -90.79
N ASP A 5 76.40 26.04 -90.02
CA ASP A 5 77.26 27.24 -90.10
C ASP A 5 78.73 26.94 -89.75
N ILE A 6 78.99 25.86 -88.99
CA ILE A 6 80.34 25.38 -88.65
C ILE A 6 80.97 24.62 -89.83
N VAL A 7 80.18 23.82 -90.56
CA VAL A 7 80.66 23.02 -91.70
C VAL A 7 80.81 23.88 -92.96
N SER A 8 79.96 24.90 -93.13
CA SER A 8 80.03 25.82 -94.27
C SER A 8 80.99 26.98 -94.07
N ARG A 9 81.89 26.91 -93.07
CA ARG A 9 82.83 27.98 -92.75
C ARG A 9 84.06 27.88 -93.64
N GLU A 10 84.30 28.88 -94.46
CA GLU A 10 85.50 28.95 -95.32
C GLU A 10 86.61 29.76 -94.65
N PHE A 11 87.86 29.35 -94.87
CA PHE A 11 89.06 29.98 -94.33
C PHE A 11 90.02 30.37 -95.46
N GLU A 12 90.73 31.48 -95.30
CA GLU A 12 91.76 31.90 -96.25
C GLU A 12 92.99 30.98 -96.21
N VAL A 13 93.52 30.60 -97.38
CA VAL A 13 94.66 29.68 -97.49
C VAL A 13 95.99 30.45 -97.51
N VAL A 14 96.93 30.08 -96.63
CA VAL A 14 98.26 30.71 -96.51
C VAL A 14 99.35 29.78 -97.06
N LYS A 15 100.21 30.29 -97.96
CA LYS A 15 101.17 29.50 -98.75
C LYS A 15 102.32 28.83 -97.97
N ARG A 16 102.59 29.20 -96.71
CA ARG A 16 103.68 28.61 -95.91
C ARG A 16 103.30 28.54 -94.43
N GLY A 17 103.25 27.32 -93.88
CA GLY A 17 102.99 27.07 -92.44
C GLY A 17 101.51 27.06 -92.01
N GLY A 18 100.56 26.96 -92.94
CA GLY A 18 99.13 26.82 -92.65
C GLY A 18 98.73 25.40 -92.22
N TYR A 19 97.54 25.28 -91.64
CA TYR A 19 96.93 23.98 -91.29
C TYR A 19 96.50 23.21 -92.55
N ASP A 20 96.52 21.88 -92.48
CA ASP A 20 96.04 20.99 -93.53
C ASP A 20 94.51 21.08 -93.67
N ALA A 21 94.03 21.52 -94.84
CA ALA A 21 92.61 21.72 -95.11
C ALA A 21 91.77 20.46 -94.88
N ALA A 22 92.27 19.27 -95.23
CA ALA A 22 91.52 18.02 -95.05
C ALA A 22 91.34 17.64 -93.57
N GLN A 23 92.33 17.93 -92.74
CA GLN A 23 92.27 17.71 -91.29
C GLN A 23 91.35 18.74 -90.62
N VAL A 24 91.42 20.01 -91.05
CA VAL A 24 90.52 21.06 -90.57
C VAL A 24 89.06 20.74 -90.93
N ASP A 25 88.77 20.30 -92.15
CA ASP A 25 87.41 19.92 -92.57
C ASP A 25 86.86 18.71 -91.80
N THR A 26 87.73 17.77 -91.42
CA THR A 26 87.34 16.62 -90.59
C THR A 26 87.04 17.08 -89.16
N PHE A 27 87.89 17.94 -88.59
CA PHE A 27 87.64 18.55 -87.28
C PHE A 27 86.36 19.40 -87.25
N LEU A 28 86.09 20.21 -88.28
CA LEU A 28 84.85 20.99 -88.37
C LEU A 28 83.60 20.12 -88.46
N ARG A 29 83.70 18.94 -89.10
CA ARG A 29 82.62 17.94 -89.11
C ARG A 29 82.39 17.37 -87.70
N ASP A 30 83.44 16.97 -87.00
CA ASP A 30 83.32 16.43 -85.64
C ASP A 30 82.78 17.48 -84.65
N VAL A 31 83.29 18.71 -84.72
CA VAL A 31 82.79 19.85 -83.93
C VAL A 31 81.34 20.16 -84.26
N SER A 32 80.94 20.08 -85.53
CA SER A 32 79.54 20.26 -85.95
C SER A 32 78.61 19.20 -85.33
N VAL A 33 79.03 17.93 -85.31
CA VAL A 33 78.27 16.84 -84.69
C VAL A 33 78.14 17.06 -83.19
N GLU A 34 79.23 17.32 -82.49
CA GLU A 34 79.19 17.52 -81.03
C GLU A 34 78.44 18.80 -80.65
N PHE A 35 78.57 19.88 -81.43
CA PHE A 35 77.79 21.11 -81.23
C PHE A 35 76.29 20.87 -81.42
N LYS A 36 75.89 20.07 -82.42
CA LYS A 36 74.48 19.68 -82.62
C LYS A 36 73.96 18.88 -81.43
N LYS A 37 74.76 17.94 -80.92
CA LYS A 37 74.42 17.13 -79.74
C LYS A 37 74.25 18.00 -78.50
N LEU A 38 75.23 18.88 -78.21
CA LEU A 38 75.18 19.81 -77.09
C LEU A 38 73.95 20.73 -77.14
N ARG A 39 73.62 21.22 -78.33
CA ARG A 39 72.43 22.07 -78.55
C ARG A 39 71.13 21.29 -78.28
N ASN A 40 71.04 20.05 -78.73
CA ASN A 40 69.86 19.21 -78.47
C ASN A 40 69.74 18.85 -76.99
N GLU A 41 70.85 18.53 -76.31
CA GLU A 41 70.88 18.28 -74.87
C GLU A 41 70.46 19.54 -74.08
N ASN A 42 70.91 20.72 -74.51
CA ASN A 42 70.51 21.98 -73.89
C ASN A 42 69.01 22.26 -74.07
N GLU A 43 68.46 22.04 -75.27
CA GLU A 43 67.00 22.14 -75.51
C GLU A 43 66.21 21.13 -74.66
N GLU A 44 66.72 19.91 -74.46
CA GLU A 44 66.08 18.91 -73.61
C GLU A 44 66.15 19.29 -72.12
N LEU A 45 67.28 19.84 -71.67
CA LEU A 45 67.46 20.34 -70.30
C LEU A 45 66.56 21.53 -70.01
N GLU A 46 66.44 22.49 -70.94
CA GLU A 46 65.52 23.63 -70.83
C GLU A 46 64.07 23.16 -70.68
N LYS A 47 63.63 22.18 -71.50
CA LYS A 47 62.29 21.57 -71.35
C LYS A 47 62.10 20.89 -70.01
N LYS A 48 63.11 20.15 -69.52
CA LYS A 48 63.05 19.51 -68.20
C LYS A 48 62.94 20.55 -67.09
N LEU A 49 63.70 21.64 -67.18
CA LEU A 49 63.64 22.73 -66.21
C LEU A 49 62.26 23.40 -66.19
N GLU A 50 61.65 23.60 -67.36
CA GLU A 50 60.30 24.15 -67.47
C GLU A 50 59.26 23.24 -66.79
N VAL A 51 59.28 21.94 -67.10
CA VAL A 51 58.38 20.95 -66.48
C VAL A 51 58.60 20.85 -64.96
N LEU A 52 59.85 20.86 -64.50
CA LEU A 52 60.14 20.87 -63.06
C LEU A 52 59.63 22.15 -62.39
N ALA A 53 59.83 23.31 -63.00
CA ALA A 53 59.34 24.58 -62.47
C ALA A 53 57.82 24.60 -62.39
N GLU A 54 57.12 24.06 -63.38
CA GLU A 54 55.66 23.92 -63.38
C GLU A 54 55.18 23.00 -62.26
N LYS A 55 55.78 21.80 -62.11
CA LYS A 55 55.47 20.88 -61.00
C LYS A 55 55.72 21.47 -59.63
N ILE A 56 56.79 22.26 -59.47
CA ILE A 56 57.06 22.95 -58.19
C ILE A 56 55.95 23.95 -57.87
N ARG A 57 55.44 24.69 -58.87
CA ARG A 57 54.30 25.61 -58.66
C ARG A 57 53.03 24.84 -58.32
N GLU A 58 52.79 23.72 -58.98
CA GLU A 58 51.64 22.83 -58.71
C GLU A 58 51.71 22.30 -57.28
N TYR A 59 52.83 21.69 -56.85
CA TYR A 59 52.98 21.19 -55.49
C TYR A 59 52.85 22.27 -54.42
N ARG A 60 53.32 23.50 -54.69
CA ARG A 60 53.11 24.61 -53.76
C ARG A 60 51.63 24.96 -53.61
N LYS A 61 50.91 24.99 -54.73
CA LYS A 61 49.46 25.24 -54.74
C LYS A 61 48.70 24.13 -54.00
N ASP A 62 49.09 22.88 -54.20
CA ASP A 62 48.50 21.73 -53.51
C ASP A 62 48.81 21.75 -52.02
N GLU A 63 50.03 22.13 -51.63
CA GLU A 63 50.41 22.29 -50.23
C GLU A 63 49.57 23.37 -49.54
N ASP A 64 49.36 24.51 -50.19
CA ASP A 64 48.50 25.56 -49.65
C ASP A 64 47.05 25.10 -49.54
N ALA A 65 46.51 24.42 -50.56
CA ALA A 65 45.18 23.83 -50.52
C ALA A 65 45.03 22.78 -49.40
N LEU A 66 46.07 21.97 -49.17
CA LEU A 66 46.08 20.98 -48.10
C LEU A 66 46.14 21.64 -46.71
N ARG A 67 46.95 22.69 -46.56
CA ARG A 67 47.01 23.48 -45.33
C ARG A 67 45.66 24.11 -45.01
N ASP A 68 44.97 24.67 -46.01
CA ASP A 68 43.63 25.22 -45.86
C ASP A 68 42.61 24.15 -45.47
N ALA A 69 42.63 23.00 -46.15
CA ALA A 69 41.76 21.87 -45.83
C ALA A 69 41.98 21.37 -44.39
N LEU A 70 43.23 21.26 -43.93
CA LEU A 70 43.56 20.88 -42.55
C LEU A 70 43.06 21.91 -41.54
N LEU A 71 43.15 23.20 -41.86
CA LEU A 71 42.68 24.27 -40.98
C LEU A 71 41.15 24.23 -40.85
N ILE A 72 40.44 24.04 -41.96
CA ILE A 72 38.98 23.85 -41.99
C ILE A 72 38.60 22.60 -41.19
N ALA A 73 39.25 21.47 -41.44
CA ALA A 73 38.99 20.22 -40.72
C ALA A 73 39.20 20.37 -39.21
N LYS A 74 40.27 21.06 -38.78
CA LYS A 74 40.51 21.37 -37.37
C LYS A 74 39.41 22.24 -36.76
N LYS A 75 39.01 23.31 -37.46
CA LYS A 75 37.92 24.19 -37.01
C LYS A 75 36.62 23.42 -36.87
N GLN A 76 36.29 22.58 -37.85
CA GLN A 76 35.08 21.78 -37.85
C GLN A 76 35.11 20.70 -36.76
N GLY A 77 36.25 20.05 -36.53
CA GLY A 77 36.42 19.12 -35.40
C GLY A 77 36.18 19.78 -34.04
N ILE A 78 36.70 21.00 -33.84
CA ILE A 78 36.44 21.77 -32.61
C ILE A 78 34.96 22.15 -32.50
N ALA A 79 34.34 22.61 -33.60
CA ALA A 79 32.93 22.98 -33.61
C ALA A 79 32.03 21.79 -33.24
N VAL A 80 32.26 20.62 -33.84
CA VAL A 80 31.50 19.38 -33.55
C VAL A 80 31.67 18.97 -32.07
N VAL A 81 32.88 19.06 -31.52
CA VAL A 81 33.11 18.72 -30.10
C VAL A 81 32.40 19.71 -29.18
N ASN A 82 32.41 21.00 -29.49
CA ASN A 82 31.72 22.01 -28.68
C ASN A 82 30.21 21.86 -28.77
N GLU A 83 29.65 21.69 -29.97
CA GLU A 83 28.21 21.46 -30.18
C GLU A 83 27.74 20.20 -29.44
N ALA A 84 28.50 19.09 -29.53
CA ALA A 84 28.19 17.87 -28.80
C ALA A 84 28.22 18.07 -27.27
N LYS A 85 29.15 18.90 -26.76
CA LYS A 85 29.20 19.23 -25.33
C LYS A 85 28.01 20.08 -24.92
N GLU A 86 27.67 21.12 -25.67
CA GLU A 86 26.52 21.98 -25.39
C GLU A 86 25.21 21.19 -25.42
N GLU A 87 25.01 20.33 -26.42
CA GLU A 87 23.81 19.50 -26.51
C GLU A 87 23.76 18.48 -25.36
N ALA A 88 24.90 17.89 -24.98
CA ALA A 88 24.97 17.00 -23.81
C ALA A 88 24.66 17.72 -22.50
N GLU A 89 25.15 18.94 -22.30
CA GLU A 89 24.83 19.77 -21.13
C GLU A 89 23.35 20.13 -21.09
N LYS A 90 22.77 20.49 -22.24
CA LYS A 90 21.35 20.78 -22.39
C LYS A 90 20.48 19.56 -22.05
N ILE A 91 20.80 18.39 -22.61
CA ILE A 91 20.10 17.14 -22.31
C ILE A 91 20.18 16.83 -20.81
N ASN A 92 21.35 16.98 -20.19
CA ASN A 92 21.53 16.76 -18.76
C ASN A 92 20.71 17.75 -17.92
N LYS A 93 20.67 19.02 -18.31
CA LYS A 93 19.87 20.03 -17.62
C LYS A 93 18.38 19.73 -17.72
N GLU A 94 17.87 19.45 -18.92
CA GLU A 94 16.48 19.10 -19.14
C GLU A 94 16.08 17.81 -18.40
N ALA A 95 16.96 16.80 -18.39
CA ALA A 95 16.72 15.56 -17.65
C ALA A 95 16.64 15.80 -16.14
N LYS A 96 17.55 16.61 -15.58
CA LYS A 96 17.53 17.00 -14.16
C LYS A 96 16.28 17.79 -13.82
N GLU A 97 15.90 18.78 -14.63
CA GLU A 97 14.70 19.59 -14.40
C GLU A 97 13.42 18.72 -14.45
N LYS A 98 13.34 17.78 -15.39
CA LYS A 98 12.23 16.81 -15.46
C LYS A 98 12.21 15.92 -14.23
N ALA A 99 13.35 15.37 -13.81
CA ALA A 99 13.46 14.52 -12.62
C ALA A 99 13.03 15.27 -11.35
N ASP A 100 13.55 16.48 -11.15
CA ASP A 100 13.21 17.33 -10.00
C ASP A 100 11.72 17.68 -9.97
N LYS A 101 11.13 17.96 -11.14
CA LYS A 101 9.70 18.20 -11.26
C LYS A 101 8.89 16.96 -10.89
N THR A 102 9.25 15.78 -11.42
CA THR A 102 8.57 14.52 -11.10
C THR A 102 8.66 14.18 -9.62
N ILE A 103 9.81 14.40 -8.98
CA ILE A 103 9.99 14.18 -7.54
C ILE A 103 9.08 15.13 -6.76
N LYS A 104 9.09 16.42 -7.06
CA LYS A 104 8.22 17.42 -6.41
C LYS A 104 6.74 17.09 -6.56
N ASP A 105 6.31 16.70 -7.75
CA ASP A 105 4.92 16.32 -8.03
C ASP A 105 4.53 15.05 -7.25
N ALA A 106 5.42 14.06 -7.18
CA ALA A 106 5.22 12.83 -6.41
C ALA A 106 5.14 13.11 -4.90
N ASP A 107 6.03 13.95 -4.36
CA ASP A 107 6.03 14.35 -2.96
C ASP A 107 4.76 15.13 -2.60
N ALA A 108 4.33 16.06 -3.46
CA ALA A 108 3.09 16.81 -3.27
C ALA A 108 1.86 15.89 -3.26
N LEU A 109 1.80 14.92 -4.18
CA LEU A 109 0.75 13.91 -4.21
C LEU A 109 0.77 13.02 -2.96
N SER A 110 1.96 12.62 -2.51
CA SER A 110 2.15 11.82 -1.29
C SER A 110 1.67 12.58 -0.05
N ALA A 111 2.07 13.84 0.10
CA ALA A 111 1.62 14.71 1.20
C ALA A 111 0.11 14.88 1.20
N LYS A 112 -0.49 15.16 0.04
CA LYS A 112 -1.96 15.31 -0.09
C LYS A 112 -2.70 14.00 0.24
N LYS A 113 -2.18 12.85 -0.20
CA LYS A 113 -2.75 11.55 0.15
C LYS A 113 -2.67 11.28 1.66
N LYS A 114 -1.54 11.61 2.28
CA LYS A 114 -1.36 11.49 3.74
C LYS A 114 -2.33 12.37 4.50
N GLU A 115 -2.49 13.64 4.11
CA GLU A 115 -3.45 14.57 4.71
C GLU A 115 -4.89 14.05 4.60
N ILE A 116 -5.31 13.56 3.43
CA ILE A 116 -6.65 12.99 3.23
C ILE A 116 -6.84 11.74 4.09
N ALA A 117 -5.82 10.87 4.18
CA ALA A 117 -5.89 9.67 4.99
C ALA A 117 -5.99 10.01 6.49
N GLU A 118 -5.21 10.97 6.97
CA GLU A 118 -5.27 11.45 8.36
C GLU A 118 -6.63 12.06 8.68
N LYS A 119 -7.18 12.89 7.78
CA LYS A 119 -8.52 13.47 7.94
C LYS A 119 -9.60 12.40 7.98
N ASN A 120 -9.57 11.44 7.06
CA ASN A 120 -10.54 10.35 7.03
C ASN A 120 -10.48 9.49 8.30
N LEU A 121 -9.28 9.23 8.82
CA LEU A 121 -9.07 8.47 10.05
C LEU A 121 -9.56 9.27 11.27
N ALA A 122 -9.30 10.58 11.32
CA ALA A 122 -9.81 11.46 12.37
C ALA A 122 -11.34 11.52 12.34
N ASP A 123 -11.96 11.70 11.18
CA ASP A 123 -13.41 11.74 11.01
C ASP A 123 -14.07 10.40 11.39
N ALA A 124 -13.46 9.27 11.01
CA ALA A 124 -13.92 7.94 11.40
C ALA A 124 -13.84 7.72 12.91
N ASN A 125 -12.71 8.10 13.54
CA ASN A 125 -12.53 7.99 14.98
C ASN A 125 -13.49 8.90 15.75
N ALA A 126 -13.75 10.12 15.27
CA ALA A 126 -14.71 11.04 15.87
C ALA A 126 -16.12 10.46 15.85
N LYS A 127 -16.56 9.89 14.71
CA LYS A 127 -17.85 9.22 14.58
C LYS A 127 -17.95 7.98 15.48
N ALA A 128 -16.91 7.16 15.51
CA ALA A 128 -16.88 5.97 16.37
C ALA A 128 -17.00 6.36 17.85
N LYS A 129 -16.26 7.39 18.28
CA LYS A 129 -16.35 7.92 19.64
C LYS A 129 -17.76 8.42 19.95
N GLN A 130 -18.36 9.20 19.05
CA GLN A 130 -19.72 9.70 19.23
C GLN A 130 -20.74 8.56 19.39
N ILE A 131 -20.64 7.49 18.58
CA ILE A 131 -21.53 6.34 18.70
C ILE A 131 -21.38 5.65 20.06
N VAL A 132 -20.14 5.50 20.54
CA VAL A 132 -19.88 4.90 21.85
C VAL A 132 -20.40 5.78 22.98
N ASP A 133 -20.16 7.09 22.92
CA ASP A 133 -20.63 8.06 23.90
C ASP A 133 -22.18 8.08 23.95
N ASP A 134 -22.85 8.10 22.80
CA ASP A 134 -24.31 8.06 22.69
C ASP A 134 -24.90 6.74 23.21
N ALA A 135 -24.24 5.60 22.94
CA ALA A 135 -24.65 4.29 23.43
C ALA A 135 -24.50 4.18 24.95
N ASN A 136 -23.40 4.70 25.50
CA ASN A 136 -23.16 4.74 26.93
C ASN A 136 -24.18 5.63 27.64
N ALA A 137 -24.46 6.82 27.11
CA ALA A 137 -25.46 7.72 27.69
C ALA A 137 -26.86 7.08 27.74
N LYS A 138 -27.28 6.42 26.66
CA LYS A 138 -28.55 5.66 26.63
C LYS A 138 -28.54 4.50 27.61
N SER A 139 -27.42 3.78 27.73
CA SER A 139 -27.27 2.69 28.68
C SER A 139 -27.42 3.18 30.13
N GLU A 140 -26.81 4.32 30.47
CA GLU A 140 -26.92 4.94 31.79
C GLU A 140 -28.35 5.40 32.10
N GLU A 141 -29.04 5.97 31.12
CA GLU A 141 -30.45 6.36 31.24
C GLU A 141 -31.35 5.12 31.49
N ILE A 142 -31.19 4.06 30.68
CA ILE A 142 -31.93 2.81 30.85
C ILE A 142 -31.63 2.20 32.22
N HIS A 143 -30.37 2.16 32.63
CA HIS A 143 -29.98 1.62 33.93
C HIS A 143 -30.66 2.38 35.07
N THR A 144 -30.65 3.71 35.01
CA THR A 144 -31.29 4.57 36.01
C THR A 144 -32.80 4.31 36.09
N ILE A 145 -33.49 4.23 34.95
CA ILE A 145 -34.93 3.94 34.89
C ILE A 145 -35.23 2.55 35.46
N MET A 146 -34.46 1.54 35.08
CA MET A 146 -34.63 0.16 35.56
C MET A 146 -34.38 0.05 37.07
N MET A 147 -33.37 0.75 37.59
CA MET A 147 -33.09 0.82 39.03
C MET A 147 -34.27 1.43 39.78
N GLN A 148 -34.79 2.58 39.34
CA GLN A 148 -35.96 3.22 39.96
C GLN A 148 -37.22 2.34 39.90
N ARG A 149 -37.44 1.65 38.78
CA ARG A 149 -38.57 0.73 38.64
C ARG A 149 -38.46 -0.46 39.59
N THR A 150 -37.27 -1.07 39.66
CA THR A 150 -36.99 -2.20 40.56
C THR A 150 -37.16 -1.79 42.01
N GLU A 151 -36.68 -0.62 42.40
CA GLU A 151 -36.83 -0.08 43.76
C GLU A 151 -38.30 0.15 44.11
N ARG A 152 -39.08 0.77 43.21
CA ARG A 152 -40.53 0.93 43.39
C ARG A 152 -41.25 -0.40 43.54
N GLU A 153 -40.96 -1.36 42.67
CA GLU A 153 -41.56 -2.69 42.73
C GLU A 153 -41.19 -3.42 44.03
N GLN A 154 -39.95 -3.29 44.51
CA GLN A 154 -39.52 -3.82 45.81
C GLN A 154 -40.26 -3.19 46.98
N ILE A 155 -40.45 -1.87 46.99
CA ILE A 155 -41.20 -1.16 48.04
C ILE A 155 -42.64 -1.66 48.09
N VAL A 156 -43.30 -1.77 46.93
CA VAL A 156 -44.68 -2.28 46.84
C VAL A 156 -44.75 -3.72 47.36
N LEU A 157 -43.85 -4.59 46.91
CA LEU A 157 -43.79 -5.99 47.38
C LEU A 157 -43.58 -6.08 48.90
N GLN A 158 -42.69 -5.29 49.48
CA GLN A 158 -42.46 -5.26 50.92
C GLN A 158 -43.71 -4.79 51.67
N ARG A 159 -44.37 -3.72 51.20
CA ARG A 159 -45.61 -3.22 51.79
C ARG A 159 -46.73 -4.27 51.73
N THR A 160 -46.96 -4.90 50.59
CA THR A 160 -47.97 -5.95 50.44
C THR A 160 -47.65 -7.16 51.32
N ARG A 161 -46.39 -7.57 51.44
CA ARG A 161 -46.00 -8.64 52.39
C ARG A 161 -46.32 -8.26 53.83
N LYS A 162 -46.10 -7.00 54.22
CA LYS A 162 -46.43 -6.49 55.55
C LYS A 162 -47.95 -6.49 55.77
N GLU A 163 -48.72 -5.97 54.82
CA GLU A 163 -50.19 -5.95 54.88
C GLU A 163 -50.77 -7.37 54.95
N VAL A 164 -50.24 -8.33 54.18
CA VAL A 164 -50.61 -9.76 54.27
C VAL A 164 -50.31 -10.30 55.67
N THR A 165 -49.11 -10.04 56.20
CA THR A 165 -48.73 -10.48 57.55
C THR A 165 -49.65 -9.87 58.62
N GLU A 166 -49.96 -8.57 58.53
CA GLU A 166 -50.89 -7.89 59.44
C GLU A 166 -52.30 -8.46 59.34
N TYR A 167 -52.77 -8.77 58.13
CA TYR A 167 -54.07 -9.40 57.91
C TYR A 167 -54.12 -10.81 58.50
N THR A 168 -53.09 -11.62 58.27
CA THR A 168 -52.93 -12.94 58.89
C THR A 168 -52.94 -12.83 60.42
N ASN A 169 -52.21 -11.87 61.00
CA ASN A 169 -52.20 -11.63 62.43
C ASN A 169 -53.58 -11.22 62.96
N LYS A 170 -54.32 -10.38 62.23
CA LYS A 170 -55.70 -10.00 62.59
C LYS A 170 -56.63 -11.21 62.59
N ILE A 171 -56.54 -12.09 61.58
CA ILE A 171 -57.33 -13.32 61.54
C ILE A 171 -56.97 -14.22 62.71
N ILE A 172 -55.68 -14.45 62.97
CA ILE A 172 -55.23 -15.28 64.10
C ILE A 172 -55.72 -14.70 65.42
N ALA A 173 -55.65 -13.39 65.61
CA ALA A 173 -56.15 -12.73 66.81
C ALA A 173 -57.67 -12.87 66.97
N ALA A 174 -58.44 -12.65 65.90
CA ALA A 174 -59.90 -12.84 65.92
C ALA A 174 -60.27 -14.30 66.20
N TYR A 175 -59.54 -15.26 65.61
CA TYR A 175 -59.73 -16.68 65.86
C TYR A 175 -59.40 -17.06 67.32
N ASN A 176 -58.30 -16.54 67.86
CA ASN A 176 -57.94 -16.75 69.27
C ASN A 176 -58.96 -16.12 70.23
N ALA A 177 -59.46 -14.93 69.93
CA ALA A 177 -60.52 -14.28 70.71
C ALA A 177 -61.84 -15.08 70.64
N HIS A 178 -62.19 -15.64 69.47
CA HIS A 178 -63.30 -16.58 69.37
C HIS A 178 -63.07 -17.83 70.22
N ILE A 179 -61.86 -18.39 70.23
CA ILE A 179 -61.51 -19.52 71.10
C ILE A 179 -61.67 -19.14 72.57
N GLU A 180 -61.20 -17.97 73.00
CA GLU A 180 -61.39 -17.50 74.39
C GLU A 180 -62.86 -17.29 74.74
N ASN A 181 -63.64 -16.64 73.87
CA ASN A 181 -65.08 -16.48 74.08
C ASN A 181 -65.77 -17.85 74.22
N ILE A 182 -65.41 -18.84 73.37
CA ILE A 182 -65.94 -20.20 73.49
C ILE A 182 -65.54 -20.84 74.83
N LYS A 183 -64.31 -20.59 75.32
CA LYS A 183 -63.85 -21.07 76.63
C LYS A 183 -64.57 -20.38 77.80
N THR A 184 -65.02 -19.14 77.66
CA THR A 184 -65.66 -18.38 78.75
C THR A 184 -67.19 -18.47 78.76
N ILE A 185 -67.82 -19.00 77.70
CA ILE A 185 -69.28 -19.26 77.64
C ILE A 185 -69.80 -20.12 78.83
N PRO A 186 -69.11 -21.19 79.29
CA PRO A 186 -69.56 -21.95 80.46
C PRO A 186 -69.72 -21.08 81.72
N ALA A 187 -68.77 -20.19 81.98
CA ALA A 187 -68.78 -19.31 83.15
C ALA A 187 -69.82 -18.17 83.07
N GLN A 188 -70.29 -17.81 81.86
CA GLN A 188 -71.30 -16.77 81.65
C GLN A 188 -72.74 -17.31 81.64
N CYS A 189 -72.92 -18.63 81.55
CA CYS A 189 -74.21 -19.31 81.52
C CYS A 189 -74.53 -20.07 82.83
N GLU A 190 -73.77 -19.84 83.90
CA GLU A 190 -74.00 -20.47 85.21
C GLU A 190 -74.96 -19.62 86.07
N ASN A 191 -76.21 -20.08 86.18
CA ASN A 191 -77.03 -19.86 87.38
C ASN A 191 -76.47 -20.72 88.51
N GLU A 192 -76.51 -20.25 89.77
CA GLU A 192 -75.93 -20.90 90.98
C GLU A 192 -76.19 -22.42 91.10
N PHE A 193 -77.24 -22.94 90.49
CA PHE A 193 -77.64 -24.36 90.53
C PHE A 193 -76.68 -25.33 89.83
N VAL A 194 -75.90 -24.87 88.84
CA VAL A 194 -75.02 -25.74 88.03
C VAL A 194 -73.63 -25.91 88.69
N ILE A 195 -73.24 -24.96 89.53
CA ILE A 195 -71.95 -24.96 90.24
C ILE A 195 -71.92 -26.04 91.34
N ASP A 196 -73.03 -26.25 92.04
CA ASP A 196 -73.12 -27.25 93.11
C ASP A 196 -73.16 -28.69 92.56
N THR A 197 -73.79 -28.88 91.40
CA THR A 197 -73.87 -30.21 90.75
C THR A 197 -72.55 -30.65 90.11
N ALA A 198 -71.76 -29.71 89.56
CA ALA A 198 -70.44 -30.05 89.00
C ALA A 198 -69.40 -30.42 90.09
N LYS A 199 -69.42 -29.73 91.24
CA LYS A 199 -68.53 -30.05 92.37
C LYS A 199 -68.83 -31.43 93.00
N GLU A 200 -70.08 -31.87 92.99
CA GLU A 200 -70.48 -33.17 93.52
C GLU A 200 -70.06 -34.32 92.60
N VAL A 201 -70.11 -34.12 91.28
CA VAL A 201 -69.73 -35.14 90.29
C VAL A 201 -68.20 -35.32 90.14
N GLU A 202 -67.41 -34.26 90.35
CA GLU A 202 -65.94 -34.34 90.28
C GLU A 202 -65.29 -34.94 91.55
N SER A 203 -66.06 -35.10 92.63
CA SER A 203 -65.64 -35.73 93.89
C SER A 203 -65.68 -37.27 93.90
N ARG A 204 -66.13 -37.92 92.81
CA ARG A 204 -66.07 -39.37 92.64
C ARG A 204 -65.00 -39.79 91.62
N LYS A 205 -63.90 -40.35 92.12
CA LYS A 205 -62.98 -41.25 91.38
C LYS A 205 -63.14 -42.67 91.93
N PRO A 206 -62.62 -43.73 91.27
CA PRO A 206 -62.17 -43.92 89.88
C PRO A 206 -63.00 -45.09 89.23
N GLU A 207 -62.87 -45.48 87.97
CA GLU A 207 -61.90 -46.47 87.45
C GLU A 207 -62.25 -46.83 85.98
N GLU A 208 -61.23 -47.39 85.33
CA GLU A 208 -61.08 -47.77 83.92
C GLU A 208 -62.06 -48.83 83.38
N SER A 209 -62.28 -48.80 82.06
CA SER A 209 -62.40 -50.00 81.18
C SER A 209 -62.60 -49.52 79.74
N ALA A 210 -61.61 -49.62 78.85
CA ALA A 210 -61.19 -50.80 78.07
C ALA A 210 -62.23 -51.31 77.03
N PHE A 211 -61.76 -51.39 75.77
CA PHE A 211 -62.29 -52.17 74.62
C PHE A 211 -63.54 -51.60 73.90
N ALA A 212 -63.69 -51.50 72.57
CA ALA A 212 -62.94 -52.07 71.45
C ALA A 212 -63.36 -51.46 70.07
N LYS A 213 -62.45 -51.58 69.08
CA LYS A 213 -62.65 -51.95 67.66
C LYS A 213 -63.31 -51.00 66.62
N LYS A 214 -62.45 -50.57 65.67
CA LYS A 214 -62.63 -50.44 64.18
C LYS A 214 -63.58 -51.49 63.56
N PRO A 215 -64.20 -51.33 62.35
CA PRO A 215 -63.55 -50.92 61.08
C PRO A 215 -64.40 -50.13 60.02
N ALA A 216 -63.76 -49.91 58.84
CA ALA A 216 -64.11 -49.29 57.51
C ALA A 216 -65.51 -49.62 56.90
N PRO A 217 -66.03 -49.06 55.75
CA PRO A 217 -65.35 -48.64 54.48
C PRO A 217 -65.95 -47.46 53.64
N ALA A 218 -65.34 -47.20 52.46
CA ALA A 218 -65.64 -46.19 51.42
C ALA A 218 -66.85 -46.53 50.50
N PRO A 219 -67.36 -45.69 49.55
CA PRO A 219 -66.64 -45.39 48.28
C PRO A 219 -66.99 -44.09 47.48
N ALA A 220 -66.17 -43.88 46.42
CA ALA A 220 -66.47 -43.36 45.06
C ALA A 220 -66.43 -41.85 44.72
N ALA A 221 -65.49 -41.54 43.82
CA ALA A 221 -65.28 -40.31 43.03
C ALA A 221 -66.24 -40.25 41.79
N PRO A 222 -66.26 -39.20 40.92
CA PRO A 222 -65.18 -39.02 39.92
C PRO A 222 -64.90 -37.60 39.31
N LYS A 223 -63.62 -37.44 38.87
CA LYS A 223 -63.11 -36.80 37.61
C LYS A 223 -63.26 -35.27 37.43
N SER A 224 -62.32 -34.53 36.82
CA SER A 224 -61.26 -34.87 35.85
C SER A 224 -60.10 -33.86 35.88
N THR A 225 -58.87 -34.39 35.86
CA THR A 225 -57.63 -33.77 35.34
C THR A 225 -57.67 -33.76 33.79
N PRO A 226 -56.74 -33.14 33.02
CA PRO A 226 -55.34 -33.60 32.88
C PRO A 226 -54.33 -32.46 32.60
N ALA A 227 -53.01 -32.58 32.57
CA ALA A 227 -51.99 -33.51 33.05
C ALA A 227 -50.65 -32.86 32.64
N PRO A 228 -49.56 -33.01 33.40
CA PRO A 228 -48.21 -32.89 32.89
C PRO A 228 -47.69 -34.29 32.50
N ALA A 229 -47.01 -34.42 31.36
CA ALA A 229 -46.27 -35.63 30.99
C ALA A 229 -44.84 -35.28 30.54
N PRO A 230 -43.82 -36.06 30.98
CA PRO A 230 -42.41 -35.83 30.67
C PRO A 230 -41.77 -36.91 29.77
N LYS A 231 -40.50 -36.64 29.41
CA LYS A 231 -39.36 -37.55 29.12
C LYS A 231 -39.07 -38.10 27.70
N ALA A 232 -37.86 -37.72 27.27
CA ALA A 232 -36.72 -38.54 26.82
C ALA A 232 -36.69 -39.16 25.41
N ALA A 233 -35.66 -38.79 24.63
CA ALA A 233 -34.92 -39.69 23.75
C ALA A 233 -33.54 -39.07 23.36
N GLU A 234 -32.47 -39.76 23.74
CA GLU A 234 -31.17 -39.79 23.05
C GLU A 234 -31.00 -41.25 22.55
N PRO A 235 -30.31 -41.55 21.43
CA PRO A 235 -28.84 -41.59 21.41
C PRO A 235 -28.13 -41.15 20.08
N ALA A 236 -26.86 -40.74 20.25
CA ALA A 236 -25.65 -40.58 19.39
C ALA A 236 -25.52 -41.28 17.99
N PRO A 237 -24.40 -41.13 17.21
CA PRO A 237 -23.44 -40.03 16.94
C PRO A 237 -23.13 -39.75 15.42
N ALA A 238 -22.40 -38.64 15.16
CA ALA A 238 -21.57 -38.16 14.02
C ALA A 238 -21.53 -38.89 12.62
N PRO A 239 -21.32 -38.17 11.49
CA PRO A 239 -19.96 -37.73 11.11
C PRO A 239 -19.84 -36.32 10.47
N ALA A 240 -18.65 -35.72 10.58
CA ALA A 240 -18.18 -34.56 9.81
C ALA A 240 -17.97 -34.91 8.33
N PRO A 241 -18.10 -33.96 7.37
CA PRO A 241 -16.95 -33.21 6.82
C PRO A 241 -17.33 -31.73 6.51
N LYS A 242 -16.50 -30.77 6.09
CA LYS A 242 -15.11 -30.65 5.65
C LYS A 242 -14.76 -29.15 5.73
N ALA A 243 -13.48 -28.88 5.95
CA ALA A 243 -12.87 -27.56 5.78
C ALA A 243 -12.93 -27.10 4.32
N GLU A 244 -13.08 -25.80 4.10
CA GLU A 244 -12.67 -25.14 2.85
C GLU A 244 -12.19 -23.72 3.17
N GLU A 245 -10.87 -23.55 3.13
CA GLU A 245 -10.16 -22.28 2.94
C GLU A 245 -9.36 -22.46 1.62
N PRO A 246 -8.79 -21.41 1.03
CA PRO A 246 -9.38 -20.53 0.01
C PRO A 246 -8.77 -20.77 -1.38
N ALA A 247 -9.36 -20.21 -2.44
CA ALA A 247 -8.72 -20.19 -3.77
C ALA A 247 -9.11 -18.93 -4.58
N PRO A 248 -8.25 -18.50 -5.53
CA PRO A 248 -7.92 -17.09 -5.75
C PRO A 248 -8.63 -16.44 -6.94
N ALA A 249 -8.54 -15.11 -7.01
CA ALA A 249 -8.87 -14.29 -8.19
C ALA A 249 -8.08 -14.76 -9.43
N PRO A 250 -8.67 -14.64 -10.64
CA PRO A 250 -8.20 -13.63 -11.60
C PRO A 250 -9.36 -13.12 -12.51
N VAL A 251 -9.32 -12.08 -13.34
CA VAL A 251 -8.31 -11.33 -14.10
C VAL A 251 -8.80 -9.88 -14.20
#